data_AF-A0A660PVD5-F1
#
_entry.id   AF-A0A660PVD5-F1
#
_cell.length_a   1.000
_cell.length_b   1.000
_cell.length_c   1.000
_cell.angle_alpha   90.00
_cell.angle_beta   90.00
_cell.angle_gamma   90.00
#
_symmetry.space_group_name_H-M   'P 1'
#
loop_
_entity.id
_entity.type
_entity.pdbx_description
1 polymer ?
#
loop_
_entity_poly.entity_id
_entity_poly.type
_entity_poly.pdbx_seq_one_letter_code
_entity_poly.pdbx_strand_id
1 'polypeptide(L)'
;MAKNCPDYINDLNDYLDGGVSPELCAEIEAHIGKCQNCRIMVDTLKQTVTLCREGKEEPLPEALETRLRSLLKQRWDQKFGQK
;
A
#
# COMPACT_ATOMS: atom_id res chain seq x y z
N MET A 1 -15.61 5.69 24.81
CA MET A 1 -16.65 6.27 23.94
C MET A 1 -16.31 5.83 22.52
N ALA A 2 -17.26 5.29 21.76
CA ALA A 2 -16.95 4.85 20.39
C ALA A 2 -16.63 6.07 19.54
N LYS A 3 -15.44 6.09 18.92
CA LYS A 3 -15.03 7.10 17.93
C LYS A 3 -16.07 7.15 16.80
N ASN A 4 -16.33 8.35 16.29
CA ASN A 4 -17.26 8.57 15.18
C ASN A 4 -16.51 8.48 13.84
N CYS A 5 -17.24 8.44 12.72
CA CYS A 5 -16.64 8.32 11.39
C CYS A 5 -15.46 9.29 11.13
N PRO A 6 -15.53 10.60 11.48
CA PRO A 6 -14.42 11.54 11.24
C PRO A 6 -13.13 11.18 11.96
N ASP A 7 -13.25 10.58 13.16
CA ASP A 7 -12.10 10.21 13.98
C ASP A 7 -11.30 9.08 13.32
N TYR A 8 -11.99 8.10 12.73
CA TYR A 8 -11.34 7.00 12.00
C TYR A 8 -10.84 7.41 10.61
N ILE A 9 -11.42 8.44 9.99
CA ILE A 9 -10.95 8.97 8.70
C ILE A 9 -9.55 9.55 8.83
N ASN A 10 -9.28 10.27 9.92
CA ASN A 10 -7.95 10.84 10.15
C ASN A 10 -6.88 9.75 10.32
N ASP A 11 -7.26 8.64 10.96
CA ASP A 11 -6.39 7.49 11.19
C ASP A 11 -6.30 6.56 9.95
N LEU A 12 -7.07 6.82 8.87
CA LEU A 12 -7.22 5.90 7.74
C LEU A 12 -5.96 5.85 6.85
N ASN A 13 -5.25 6.96 6.69
CA ASN A 13 -3.99 6.98 5.91
C ASN A 13 -2.94 6.09 6.58
N ASP A 14 -2.70 6.29 7.89
CA ASP A 14 -1.77 5.48 8.67
C ASP A 14 -2.21 4.01 8.69
N TYR A 15 -3.52 3.73 8.71
CA TYR A 15 -4.04 2.37 8.60
C TYR A 15 -3.70 1.72 7.25
N LEU A 16 -3.86 2.43 6.14
CA LEU A 16 -3.54 1.92 4.79
C LEU A 16 -2.04 1.69 4.59
N ASP A 17 -1.22 2.53 5.19
CA ASP A 17 0.24 2.42 5.17
C ASP A 17 0.77 1.38 6.18
N GLY A 18 -0.11 0.78 6.99
CA GLY A 18 0.26 -0.22 8.00
C GLY A 18 0.99 0.36 9.22
N GLY A 19 0.89 1.68 9.44
CA GLY A 19 1.54 2.41 10.52
C GLY A 19 0.75 2.47 11.84
N VAL A 20 -0.47 1.92 11.89
CA VAL A 20 -1.31 1.89 13.10
C VAL A 20 -1.03 0.68 13.98
N SER A 21 -1.35 0.80 15.27
CA SER A 21 -1.26 -0.35 16.18
C SER A 21 -2.30 -1.43 15.85
N PRO A 22 -2.06 -2.70 16.21
CA PRO A 22 -3.01 -3.80 15.99
C PRO A 22 -4.39 -3.54 16.63
N GLU A 23 -4.41 -2.87 17.77
CA GLU A 23 -5.65 -2.55 18.50
C GLU A 23 -6.48 -1.52 17.72
N LEU A 24 -5.84 -0.47 17.22
CA LEU A 24 -6.50 0.55 16.40
C LEU A 24 -6.97 -0.02 15.06
N CYS A 25 -6.19 -0.93 14.47
CA CYS A 25 -6.58 -1.67 13.28
C CYS A 25 -7.91 -2.44 13.48
N ALA A 26 -8.02 -3.18 14.59
CA ALA A 26 -9.24 -3.92 14.91
C ALA A 26 -10.44 -3.01 15.17
N GLU A 27 -10.24 -1.83 15.80
CA GLU A 27 -11.30 -0.84 16.01
C GLU A 27 -11.82 -0.26 14.68
N ILE A 28 -10.92 0.07 13.77
CA ILE A 28 -11.24 0.58 12.42
C ILE A 28 -12.03 -0.49 11.64
N GLU A 29 -11.56 -1.74 11.62
CA GLU A 29 -12.26 -2.85 10.94
C GLU A 29 -13.66 -3.08 11.51
N ALA A 30 -13.80 -3.05 12.85
CA ALA A 30 -15.09 -3.19 13.51
C ALA A 30 -16.05 -2.05 13.17
N HIS A 31 -15.55 -0.82 13.00
CA HIS A 31 -16.35 0.32 12.57
C HIS A 31 -16.80 0.19 11.11
N ILE A 32 -15.88 -0.13 10.20
CA ILE A 32 -16.16 -0.35 8.76
C ILE A 32 -17.22 -1.45 8.59
N GLY A 33 -17.16 -2.51 9.41
CA GLY A 33 -18.14 -3.61 9.38
C GLY A 33 -19.57 -3.19 9.75
N LYS A 34 -19.74 -2.11 10.51
CA LYS A 34 -21.04 -1.65 11.05
C LYS A 34 -21.54 -0.35 10.42
N CYS A 35 -20.67 0.43 9.78
CA CYS A 35 -20.99 1.75 9.24
C CYS A 35 -21.01 1.73 7.70
N GLN A 36 -22.21 1.91 7.12
CA GLN A 36 -22.39 1.91 5.66
C GLN A 36 -21.57 3.01 4.98
N ASN A 37 -21.49 4.22 5.55
CA ASN A 37 -20.75 5.34 4.98
C ASN A 37 -19.25 5.05 4.88
N CYS A 38 -18.66 4.51 5.95
CA CYS A 38 -17.24 4.16 5.97
C CYS A 38 -16.93 2.98 5.04
N ARG A 39 -17.85 2.01 4.91
CA ARG A 39 -17.72 0.94 3.93
C ARG A 39 -17.67 1.48 2.50
N ILE A 40 -18.63 2.35 2.12
CA ILE A 40 -18.66 2.96 0.79
C ILE A 40 -17.36 3.73 0.51
N MET A 41 -16.91 4.55 1.46
CA MET A 41 -15.66 5.32 1.32
C MET A 41 -14.43 4.43 1.10
N VAL A 42 -14.25 3.38 1.91
CA VAL A 42 -13.12 2.44 1.76
C VAL A 42 -13.20 1.70 0.44
N ASP A 43 -14.39 1.32 0.00
CA ASP A 43 -14.58 0.64 -1.29
C ASP A 43 -14.26 1.58 -2.46
N THR A 44 -14.69 2.85 -2.41
CA THR A 44 -14.30 3.87 -3.41
C THR A 44 -12.80 4.10 -3.42
N LEU A 45 -12.16 4.18 -2.25
CA LEU A 45 -10.71 4.36 -2.17
C LEU A 45 -9.94 3.19 -2.79
N LYS A 46 -10.38 1.95 -2.56
CA LYS A 46 -9.82 0.77 -3.23
C LYS A 46 -9.94 0.87 -4.74
N GLN A 47 -11.07 1.33 -5.27
CA GLN A 47 -11.24 1.55 -6.70
C GLN A 47 -10.26 2.61 -7.23
N THR A 48 -10.04 3.70 -6.51
CA THR A 48 -9.03 4.69 -6.86
C THR A 48 -7.62 4.08 -6.90
N VAL A 49 -7.24 3.28 -5.90
CA VAL A 49 -5.94 2.57 -5.88
C VAL A 49 -5.81 1.63 -7.07
N THR A 50 -6.86 0.87 -7.40
CA THR A 50 -6.89 -0.01 -8.58
C THR A 50 -6.66 0.80 -9.85
N LEU A 51 -7.39 1.90 -10.07
CA LEU A 51 -7.22 2.76 -11.25
C LEU A 51 -5.81 3.37 -11.34
N CYS A 52 -5.23 3.78 -10.21
CA CYS A 52 -3.85 4.26 -10.17
C CYS A 52 -2.83 3.17 -10.54
N ARG A 53 -3.07 1.91 -10.14
CA ARG A 53 -2.22 0.76 -10.48
C ARG A 53 -2.43 0.27 -11.91
N GLU A 54 -3.64 0.39 -12.44
CA GLU A 54 -4.00 0.08 -13.82
C GLU A 54 -3.56 1.18 -14.80
N GLY A 55 -3.00 2.29 -14.30
CA GLY A 55 -2.27 3.24 -15.12
C GLY A 55 -1.25 2.50 -15.99
N LYS A 56 -1.13 2.90 -17.27
CA LYS A 56 -0.24 2.26 -18.24
C LYS A 56 1.12 1.99 -17.61
N GLU A 57 1.60 0.76 -17.72
CA GLU A 57 2.98 0.43 -17.40
C GLU A 57 3.88 1.29 -18.29
N GLU A 58 4.44 2.36 -17.71
CA GLU A 58 5.44 3.16 -18.39
C GLU A 58 6.75 2.37 -18.36
N PRO A 59 7.35 2.08 -19.54
CA PRO A 59 8.61 1.35 -19.56
C PRO A 59 9.67 2.13 -18.79
N LEU A 60 10.49 1.41 -18.02
CA LEU A 60 11.68 1.99 -17.40
C LEU A 60 12.53 2.63 -18.51
N PRO A 61 13.10 3.84 -18.28
CA PRO A 61 14.08 4.39 -19.19
C PRO A 61 15.21 3.37 -19.43
N GLU A 62 15.58 3.13 -20.69
CA GLU A 62 16.53 2.08 -21.08
C GLU A 62 17.86 2.15 -20.29
N ALA A 63 18.34 3.38 -20.05
CA ALA A 63 19.53 3.63 -19.25
C ALA A 63 19.39 3.17 -17.79
N LEU A 64 18.20 3.34 -17.19
CA LEU A 64 17.92 2.89 -15.83
C LEU A 64 17.77 1.36 -15.78
N GLU A 65 17.04 0.78 -16.73
CA GLU A 65 16.87 -0.67 -16.81
C GLU A 65 18.23 -1.39 -16.94
N THR A 66 19.08 -0.92 -17.85
CA THR A 66 20.41 -1.49 -18.09
C THR A 66 21.28 -1.43 -16.83
N ARG A 67 21.28 -0.28 -16.15
CA ARG A 67 22.03 -0.09 -14.89
C ARG A 67 21.50 -0.97 -13.76
N LEU A 68 20.18 -1.11 -13.66
CA LEU A 68 19.57 -1.95 -12.63
C LEU A 68 19.92 -3.43 -12.85
N ARG A 69 19.78 -3.92 -14.09
CA ARG A 69 20.14 -5.30 -14.46
C ARG A 69 21.61 -5.60 -14.19
N SER A 70 22.52 -4.68 -14.52
CA SER A 70 23.95 -4.88 -14.28
C SER A 70 24.30 -4.93 -12.79
N LEU A 71 23.73 -4.02 -11.99
CA LEU A 71 23.92 -4.00 -10.53
C LEU A 71 23.37 -5.26 -9.86
N LEU A 72 22.16 -5.69 -10.23
CA LEU A 72 21.55 -6.90 -9.70
C LEU A 72 22.41 -8.13 -10.03
N LYS A 73 22.87 -8.25 -11.28
CA LYS A 73 23.76 -9.33 -11.70
C LYS A 73 25.09 -9.33 -10.92
N GLN A 74 25.72 -8.17 -10.81
CA GLN A 74 26.97 -8.03 -10.05
C GLN A 74 26.79 -8.46 -8.58
N ARG A 75 25.72 -8.01 -7.93
CA ARG A 75 25.42 -8.37 -6.53
C ARG A 75 25.09 -9.85 -6.39
N TRP A 76 24.40 -10.43 -7.36
CA TRP A 76 24.12 -11.86 -7.40
C TRP A 76 25.40 -12.68 -7.49
N ASP A 77 26.30 -12.34 -8.42
CA ASP A 77 27.58 -13.03 -8.62
C ASP A 77 28.49 -12.89 -7.39
N GLN A 78 28.49 -11.74 -6.72
CA GLN A 78 29.23 -11.56 -5.46
C GLN A 78 28.69 -12.43 -4.32
N LYS A 79 27.37 -12.58 -4.23
CA LYS A 79 26.71 -13.30 -3.12
C LYS A 79 26.66 -14.81 -3.34
N PHE A 80 26.54 -15.26 -4.59
CA PHE A 80 26.29 -16.66 -4.95
C PHE A 80 27.32 -17.25 -5.93
N GLY A 81 28.17 -16.43 -6.55
CA GLY A 81 29.20 -16.87 -7.49
C GLY A 81 30.54 -17.24 -6.87
N GLN A 82 30.71 -17.09 -5.54
CA GLN A 82 31.81 -17.74 -4.82
C GLN A 82 31.43 -19.21 -4.54
N LYS A 83 31.75 -20.08 -5.51
CA LYS A 83 31.90 -21.51 -5.26
C LYS A 83 33.19 -21.99 -5.90
#